data_AF-X1HGF6-F1
#
_entry.id   AF-X1HGF6-F1
#
_cell.length_a   1.000
_cell.length_b   1.000
_cell.length_c   1.000
_cell.angle_alpha   90.00
_cell.angle_beta   90.00
_cell.angle_gamma   90.00
#
_symmetry.space_group_name_H-M   'P 1'
#
loop_
_entity.id
_entity.type
_entity.pdbx_description
1 polymer ?
#
loop_
_entity_poly.entity_id
_entity_poly.type
_entity_poly.pdbx_seq_one_letter_code
_entity_poly.pdbx_strand_id
1 'polypeptide(L)'
;EDRKNLTYSQIMHYYKEMDLTADDAKKMLMDLGYPEAESEYLVSYWAFELLKEAEDEELATIFDLFAAGAITYEAAMDRLNKIDMSAARANRQLAKLEKAREKSIKLLSKEDLGKLLAAEVITTDNYKEYMLHLNYRDEDIELLIKLFEAGAAG
;
A
#
# COMPACT_ATOMS: atom_id res chain seq x y z
N GLU A 1 46.49 8.76 22.97
CA GLU A 1 45.45 9.24 22.04
C GLU A 1 44.16 8.51 22.37
N ASP A 2 43.14 9.24 22.83
CA ASP A 2 41.79 8.69 22.98
C ASP A 2 41.23 8.47 21.58
N ARG A 3 41.38 7.25 21.04
CA ARG A 3 40.63 6.84 19.86
C ARG A 3 39.15 6.94 20.23
N LYS A 4 38.41 7.82 19.57
CA LYS A 4 36.94 7.80 19.65
C LYS A 4 36.49 6.45 19.10
N ASN A 5 36.17 5.53 20.01
CA ASN A 5 35.54 4.28 19.64
C ASN A 5 34.16 4.59 19.04
N LEU A 6 33.84 3.94 17.94
CA LEU A 6 32.53 4.04 17.32
C LEU A 6 31.47 3.59 18.33
N THR A 7 30.27 4.15 18.25
CA THR A 7 29.14 3.66 19.04
C THR A 7 28.44 2.53 18.29
N TYR A 8 27.69 1.70 19.03
CA TYR A 8 26.79 0.68 18.44
C TYR A 8 25.94 1.26 17.30
N SER A 9 25.31 2.42 17.52
CA SER A 9 24.44 3.07 16.51
C SER A 9 25.20 3.54 15.29
N GLN A 10 26.46 3.96 15.43
CA GLN A 10 27.30 4.34 14.27
C GLN A 10 27.70 3.11 13.45
N ILE A 11 28.05 1.99 14.10
CA ILE A 11 28.37 0.75 13.38
C ILE A 11 27.14 0.24 12.63
N MET A 12 25.97 0.23 13.28
CA MET A 12 24.71 -0.11 12.64
C MET A 12 24.42 0.79 11.42
N HIS A 13 24.59 2.10 11.57
CA HIS A 13 24.40 3.04 10.47
C HIS A 13 25.36 2.77 9.31
N TYR A 14 26.64 2.54 9.58
CA TYR A 14 27.62 2.24 8.52
C TYR A 14 27.32 0.90 7.81
N TYR A 15 26.84 -0.09 8.57
CA TYR A 15 26.38 -1.36 8.01
C TYR A 15 25.18 -1.19 7.08
N LYS A 16 24.19 -0.39 7.49
CA LYS A 16 22.97 -0.19 6.71
C LYS A 16 23.15 0.76 5.52
N GLU A 17 23.97 1.79 5.64
CA GLU A 17 23.98 2.93 4.71
C GLU A 17 25.31 3.15 3.97
N MET A 18 26.40 2.50 4.39
CA MET A 18 27.77 2.81 3.90
C MET A 18 28.57 1.58 3.46
N ASP A 19 27.88 0.52 3.04
CA ASP A 19 28.48 -0.72 2.50
C ASP A 19 29.51 -1.39 3.44
N LEU A 20 29.37 -1.21 4.77
CA LEU A 20 30.22 -1.92 5.72
C LEU A 20 29.87 -3.42 5.70
N THR A 21 30.89 -4.27 5.57
CA THR A 21 30.68 -5.72 5.49
C THR A 21 30.22 -6.30 6.83
N ALA A 22 29.55 -7.45 6.79
CA ALA A 22 29.12 -8.16 8.00
C ALA A 22 30.30 -8.52 8.92
N ASP A 23 31.42 -8.95 8.34
CA ASP A 23 32.63 -9.31 9.08
C ASP A 23 33.28 -8.08 9.74
N ASP A 24 33.30 -6.94 9.06
CA ASP A 24 33.87 -5.71 9.62
C ASP A 24 32.96 -5.12 10.70
N ALA A 25 31.64 -5.12 10.50
CA ALA A 25 30.68 -4.74 11.52
C ALA A 25 30.80 -5.61 12.79
N LYS A 26 30.97 -6.93 12.61
CA LYS A 26 31.20 -7.87 13.72
C LYS A 26 32.48 -7.56 14.48
N LYS A 27 33.60 -7.34 13.79
CA LYS A 27 34.87 -6.94 14.42
C LYS A 27 34.73 -5.62 15.20
N MET A 28 34.08 -4.63 14.61
CA MET A 28 33.86 -3.34 15.26
C MET A 28 32.99 -3.48 16.52
N LEU A 29 31.98 -4.36 16.53
CA LEU A 29 31.19 -4.66 17.72
C LEU A 29 32.03 -5.38 18.80
N MET A 30 32.86 -6.33 18.39
CA MET A 30 33.77 -7.01 19.32
C MET A 30 34.79 -6.05 19.94
N ASP A 31 35.29 -5.07 19.19
CA ASP A 31 36.16 -4.00 19.69
C ASP A 31 35.47 -3.08 20.72
N LEU A 32 34.13 -3.01 20.69
CA LEU A 32 33.32 -2.35 21.73
C LEU A 32 33.04 -3.22 22.96
N GLY A 33 33.46 -4.49 22.94
CA GLY A 33 33.29 -5.43 24.03
C GLY A 33 32.06 -6.33 23.93
N TYR A 34 31.36 -6.34 22.79
CA TYR A 34 30.30 -7.32 22.56
C TYR A 34 30.91 -8.72 22.34
N PRO A 35 30.36 -9.78 22.95
CA PRO A 35 30.74 -11.15 22.64
C PRO A 35 30.58 -11.47 21.15
N GLU A 36 31.39 -12.40 20.63
CA GLU A 36 31.35 -12.77 19.21
C GLU A 36 29.96 -13.26 18.78
N ALA A 37 29.33 -14.15 19.55
CA ALA A 37 28.00 -14.68 19.25
C ALA A 37 26.91 -13.58 19.26
N GLU A 38 27.02 -12.60 20.16
CA GLU A 38 26.09 -11.46 20.19
C GLU A 38 26.31 -10.54 18.98
N SER A 39 27.57 -10.29 18.63
CA SER A 39 27.95 -9.49 17.46
C SER A 39 27.45 -10.12 16.16
N GLU A 40 27.58 -11.44 16.02
CA GLU A 40 27.05 -12.20 14.88
C GLU A 40 25.52 -12.12 14.79
N TYR A 41 24.82 -12.27 15.92
CA TYR A 41 23.37 -12.13 15.98
C TYR A 41 22.91 -10.73 15.57
N LEU A 42 23.56 -9.68 16.09
CA LEU A 42 23.22 -8.28 15.81
C LEU A 42 23.37 -7.95 14.32
N VAL A 43 24.49 -8.36 13.71
CA VAL A 43 24.73 -8.14 12.28
C VAL A 43 23.71 -8.90 11.43
N SER A 44 23.41 -10.15 11.80
CA SER A 44 22.38 -10.94 11.11
C SER A 44 20.98 -10.30 11.23
N TYR A 45 20.67 -9.73 12.40
CA TYR A 45 19.42 -9.01 12.62
C TYR A 45 19.35 -7.74 11.76
N TRP A 46 20.42 -6.95 11.66
CA TRP A 46 20.43 -5.78 10.79
C TRP A 46 20.32 -6.14 9.31
N ALA A 47 20.95 -7.24 8.88
CA ALA A 47 20.81 -7.75 7.52
C ALA A 47 19.35 -8.11 7.21
N PHE A 48 18.68 -8.75 8.16
CA PHE A 48 17.25 -9.06 8.06
C PHE A 48 16.40 -7.79 8.02
N GLU A 49 16.71 -6.77 8.82
CA GLU A 49 15.99 -5.50 8.77
C GLU A 49 16.12 -4.82 7.40
N LEU A 50 17.34 -4.77 6.82
CA LEU A 50 17.56 -4.22 5.47
C LEU A 50 16.76 -4.97 4.40
N LEU A 51 16.76 -6.30 4.47
CA LEU A 51 15.98 -7.12 3.56
C LEU A 51 14.49 -6.79 3.69
N LYS A 52 13.98 -6.72 4.93
CA LYS A 52 12.57 -6.42 5.20
C LYS A 52 12.18 -5.01 4.76
N GLU A 53 13.04 -4.01 4.99
CA GLU A 53 12.81 -2.64 4.53
C GLU A 53 12.70 -2.59 2.99
N ALA A 54 13.61 -3.27 2.27
CA ALA A 54 13.54 -3.38 0.82
C ALA A 54 12.28 -4.12 0.34
N GLU A 55 11.86 -5.19 1.04
CA GLU A 55 10.58 -5.87 0.76
C GLU A 55 9.39 -4.91 0.91
N ASP A 56 9.35 -4.16 2.02
CA ASP A 56 8.26 -3.25 2.34
C ASP A 56 8.19 -2.07 1.36
N GLU A 57 9.33 -1.56 0.88
CA GLU A 57 9.42 -0.52 -0.15
C GLU A 57 8.93 -1.01 -1.53
N GLU A 58 9.36 -2.19 -1.97
CA GLU A 58 8.87 -2.76 -3.24
C GLU A 58 7.37 -3.08 -3.14
N LEU A 59 6.90 -3.58 -1.99
CA LEU A 59 5.47 -3.75 -1.73
C LEU A 59 4.72 -2.42 -1.87
N ALA A 60 5.16 -1.36 -1.21
CA ALA A 60 4.52 -0.04 -1.32
C ALA A 60 4.47 0.43 -2.79
N THR A 61 5.57 0.25 -3.53
CA THR A 61 5.65 0.60 -4.95
C THR A 61 4.65 -0.19 -5.81
N ILE A 62 4.52 -1.49 -5.58
CA ILE A 62 3.53 -2.33 -6.29
C ILE A 62 2.11 -1.85 -5.98
N PHE A 63 1.83 -1.49 -4.72
CA PHE A 63 0.53 -0.98 -4.31
C PHE A 63 0.18 0.33 -5.02
N ASP A 64 1.10 1.28 -5.03
CA ASP A 64 0.87 2.58 -5.67
C ASP A 64 0.67 2.44 -7.18
N LEU A 65 1.51 1.65 -7.85
CA LEU A 65 1.40 1.40 -9.29
C LEU A 65 0.09 0.68 -9.65
N PHE A 66 -0.31 -0.32 -8.88
CA PHE A 66 -1.55 -1.05 -9.13
C PHE A 66 -2.79 -0.17 -8.87
N ALA A 67 -2.80 0.59 -7.76
CA ALA A 67 -3.88 1.51 -7.43
C ALA A 67 -4.03 2.63 -8.48
N ALA A 68 -2.93 3.09 -9.06
CA ALA A 68 -2.92 4.05 -10.17
C ALA A 68 -3.32 3.44 -11.52
N GLY A 69 -3.49 2.11 -11.61
CA GLY A 69 -3.76 1.41 -12.87
C GLY A 69 -2.56 1.35 -13.82
N ALA A 70 -1.35 1.64 -13.33
CA ALA A 70 -0.11 1.62 -14.11
C ALA A 70 0.39 0.19 -14.39
N ILE A 71 -0.04 -0.79 -13.58
CA ILE A 71 0.27 -2.22 -13.77
C ILE A 71 -1.01 -3.07 -13.65
N THR A 72 -1.04 -4.20 -14.36
CA THR A 72 -2.14 -5.18 -14.26
C THR A 72 -2.00 -6.07 -13.04
N TYR A 73 -3.03 -6.88 -12.76
CA TYR A 73 -3.01 -7.85 -11.67
C TYR A 73 -1.91 -8.89 -11.86
N GLU A 74 -1.76 -9.40 -13.09
CA GLU A 74 -0.74 -10.37 -13.46
C GLU A 74 0.66 -9.77 -13.28
N ALA A 75 0.86 -8.52 -13.70
CA ALA A 75 2.12 -7.81 -13.51
C ALA A 75 2.45 -7.56 -12.02
N ALA A 76 1.44 -7.25 -11.19
CA ALA A 76 1.61 -7.14 -9.75
C ALA A 76 1.98 -8.51 -9.13
N MET A 77 1.30 -9.59 -9.53
CA MET A 77 1.59 -10.94 -9.05
C MET A 77 3.01 -11.39 -9.42
N ASP A 78 3.45 -11.14 -10.65
CA ASP A 78 4.81 -11.45 -11.11
C ASP A 78 5.87 -10.70 -10.30
N ARG A 79 5.60 -9.44 -9.91
CA ARG A 79 6.52 -8.68 -9.05
C ARG A 79 6.52 -9.20 -7.62
N LEU A 80 5.36 -9.48 -7.03
CA LEU A 80 5.26 -10.04 -5.68
C LEU A 80 5.98 -11.39 -5.56
N ASN A 81 5.93 -12.22 -6.60
CA ASN A 81 6.64 -13.50 -6.65
C ASN A 81 8.18 -13.34 -6.71
N LYS A 82 8.70 -12.18 -7.13
CA LYS A 82 10.14 -11.90 -7.18
C LYS A 82 10.72 -11.46 -5.84
N ILE A 83 9.89 -11.08 -4.87
CA ILE A 83 10.31 -10.58 -3.55
C ILE A 83 10.58 -11.75 -2.57
N ASP A 84 10.84 -12.97 -3.08
CA ASP A 84 11.01 -14.22 -2.31
C ASP A 84 9.96 -14.44 -1.19
N MET A 85 8.76 -13.90 -1.41
CA MET A 85 7.67 -13.93 -0.46
C MET A 85 6.92 -15.26 -0.58
N SER A 86 6.53 -15.86 0.55
CA SER A 86 5.69 -17.06 0.51
C SER A 86 4.37 -16.81 -0.23
N ALA A 87 3.90 -17.81 -0.99
CA ALA A 87 2.65 -17.70 -1.77
C ALA A 87 1.44 -17.28 -0.92
N ALA A 88 1.37 -17.75 0.33
CA ALA A 88 0.31 -17.37 1.26
C ALA A 88 0.35 -15.86 1.63
N ARG A 89 1.55 -15.28 1.81
CA ARG A 89 1.72 -13.85 2.08
C ARG A 89 1.43 -13.03 0.82
N ALA A 90 1.88 -13.49 -0.36
CA ALA A 90 1.58 -12.86 -1.66
C ALA A 90 0.08 -12.73 -1.91
N ASN A 91 -0.67 -13.83 -1.75
CA ASN A 91 -2.12 -13.84 -1.92
C ASN A 91 -2.83 -12.89 -0.96
N ARG A 92 -2.36 -12.77 0.29
CA ARG A 92 -2.92 -11.81 1.26
C ARG A 92 -2.69 -10.35 0.84
N GLN A 93 -1.55 -10.02 0.24
CA GLN A 93 -1.30 -8.67 -0.26
C GLN A 93 -2.12 -8.36 -1.51
N LEU A 94 -2.26 -9.32 -2.43
CA LEU A 94 -3.14 -9.20 -3.60
C LEU A 94 -4.60 -8.93 -3.22
N ALA A 95 -5.14 -9.65 -2.24
CA ALA A 95 -6.50 -9.40 -1.76
C ALA A 95 -6.68 -7.97 -1.20
N LYS A 96 -5.63 -7.36 -0.63
CA LYS A 96 -5.68 -5.95 -0.21
C LYS A 96 -5.63 -5.00 -1.41
N LEU A 97 -4.84 -5.34 -2.43
CA LEU A 97 -4.73 -4.57 -3.68
C LEU A 97 -6.08 -4.47 -4.39
N GLU A 98 -6.77 -5.59 -4.56
CA GLU A 98 -8.10 -5.62 -5.19
C GLU A 98 -9.11 -4.75 -4.41
N LYS A 99 -9.15 -4.91 -3.08
CA LYS A 99 -10.01 -4.11 -2.21
C LYS A 99 -9.68 -2.62 -2.26
N ALA A 100 -8.40 -2.25 -2.41
CA ALA A 100 -7.99 -0.86 -2.56
C ALA A 100 -8.42 -0.30 -3.92
N ARG A 101 -8.32 -1.09 -5.00
CA ARG A 101 -8.77 -0.70 -6.33
C ARG A 101 -10.28 -0.51 -6.40
N GLU A 102 -11.06 -1.40 -5.81
CA GLU A 102 -12.52 -1.25 -5.72
C GLU A 102 -12.91 0.07 -5.03
N LYS A 103 -12.16 0.47 -4.00
CA LYS A 103 -12.35 1.76 -3.32
C LYS A 103 -11.87 2.97 -4.12
N SER A 104 -10.92 2.79 -5.04
CA SER A 104 -10.35 3.89 -5.84
C SER A 104 -11.10 4.13 -7.16
N ILE A 105 -12.06 3.27 -7.52
CA ILE A 105 -12.98 3.53 -8.63
C ILE A 105 -13.71 4.84 -8.32
N LYS A 106 -13.49 5.86 -9.16
CA LYS A 106 -14.20 7.13 -9.06
C LYS A 106 -15.67 6.90 -9.37
N LEU A 107 -16.50 6.99 -8.35
CA LEU A 107 -17.94 7.02 -8.51
C LEU A 107 -18.37 8.41 -9.01
N LEU A 108 -19.39 8.43 -9.87
CA LEU A 108 -20.04 9.68 -10.27
C LEU A 108 -20.61 10.36 -9.01
N SER A 109 -20.51 11.69 -8.94
CA SER A 109 -21.09 12.45 -7.83
C SER A 109 -22.62 12.40 -7.88
N LYS A 110 -23.30 12.67 -6.76
CA LYS A 110 -24.76 12.84 -6.73
C LYS A 110 -25.22 13.91 -7.74
N GLU A 111 -24.49 15.02 -7.87
CA GLU A 111 -24.82 16.08 -8.83
C GLU A 111 -24.68 15.59 -10.28
N ASP A 112 -23.62 14.86 -10.61
CA ASP A 112 -23.41 14.35 -11.97
C ASP A 112 -24.42 13.26 -12.32
N LEU A 113 -24.74 12.36 -11.38
CA LEU A 113 -25.82 11.38 -11.53
C LEU A 113 -27.17 12.08 -11.77
N GLY A 114 -27.44 13.17 -11.04
CA GLY A 114 -28.63 13.97 -11.23
C GLY A 114 -28.72 14.59 -12.63
N LYS A 115 -27.61 15.14 -13.13
CA LYS A 115 -27.52 15.66 -14.51
C LYS A 115 -27.73 14.57 -15.55
N LEU A 116 -27.14 13.39 -15.34
CA LEU A 116 -27.28 12.25 -16.25
C LEU A 116 -28.70 11.72 -16.30
N LEU A 117 -29.39 11.66 -15.15
CA LEU A 117 -30.80 11.27 -15.08
C LEU A 117 -31.68 12.31 -15.78
N ALA A 118 -31.47 13.61 -15.53
CA ALA A 118 -32.21 14.68 -16.18
C ALA A 118 -32.01 14.73 -17.71
N ALA A 119 -30.83 14.32 -18.18
CA ALA A 119 -30.52 14.19 -19.60
C ALA A 119 -30.98 12.85 -20.20
N GLU A 120 -31.69 12.01 -19.44
CA GLU A 120 -32.16 10.66 -19.82
C GLU A 120 -31.03 9.73 -20.30
N VAL A 121 -29.78 10.00 -19.91
CA VAL A 121 -28.61 9.17 -20.24
C VAL A 121 -28.61 7.90 -19.38
N ILE A 122 -29.19 7.97 -18.19
CA ILE A 122 -29.42 6.83 -17.29
C ILE A 122 -30.90 6.74 -16.92
N THR A 123 -31.36 5.54 -16.60
CA THR A 123 -32.72 5.33 -16.08
C THR A 123 -32.79 5.62 -14.58
N THR A 124 -34.01 5.71 -14.04
CA THR A 124 -34.25 5.80 -12.60
C THR A 124 -33.66 4.61 -11.84
N ASP A 125 -33.75 3.39 -12.41
CA ASP A 125 -33.17 2.19 -11.79
C ASP A 125 -31.64 2.26 -11.73
N ASN A 126 -30.99 2.70 -12.81
CA ASN A 126 -29.55 2.95 -12.81
C ASN A 126 -29.18 4.02 -11.77
N TYR A 127 -29.96 5.09 -11.65
CA TYR A 127 -29.74 6.14 -10.65
C TYR A 127 -29.81 5.59 -9.22
N LYS A 128 -30.80 4.73 -8.91
CA LYS A 128 -30.91 4.06 -7.60
C LYS A 128 -29.66 3.23 -7.29
N GLU A 129 -29.22 2.40 -8.25
CA GLU A 129 -28.04 1.56 -8.10
C GLU A 129 -26.78 2.39 -7.81
N TYR A 130 -26.53 3.45 -8.58
CA TYR A 130 -25.38 4.33 -8.33
C TYR A 130 -25.46 5.05 -6.98
N MET A 131 -26.65 5.49 -6.58
CA MET A 131 -26.83 6.19 -5.30
C MET A 131 -26.65 5.26 -4.09
N LEU A 132 -27.00 3.97 -4.22
CA LEU A 132 -26.67 2.95 -3.22
C LEU A 132 -25.15 2.74 -3.11
N HIS A 133 -24.43 2.72 -4.23
CA HIS A 133 -22.96 2.66 -4.22
C HIS A 133 -22.31 3.90 -3.57
N LEU A 134 -23.00 5.05 -3.57
CA LEU A 134 -22.63 6.24 -2.82
C LEU A 134 -23.06 6.22 -1.33
N ASN A 135 -23.61 5.11 -0.85
CA ASN A 135 -24.14 4.90 0.51
C ASN A 135 -25.33 5.80 0.90
N TYR A 136 -26.18 6.19 -0.05
CA TYR A 136 -27.47 6.80 0.28
C TYR A 136 -28.50 5.76 0.71
N ARG A 137 -29.41 6.14 1.61
CA ARG A 137 -30.52 5.28 2.05
C ARG A 137 -31.61 5.27 0.99
N ASP A 138 -32.28 4.13 0.81
CA ASP A 138 -33.37 3.98 -0.16
C ASP A 138 -34.42 5.11 -0.05
N GLU A 139 -34.81 5.47 1.17
CA GLU A 139 -35.76 6.55 1.45
C GLU A 139 -35.32 7.91 0.88
N ASP A 140 -34.04 8.25 1.02
CA ASP A 140 -33.48 9.51 0.52
C ASP A 140 -33.37 9.49 -1.01
N ILE A 141 -33.06 8.33 -1.59
CA ILE A 141 -32.99 8.13 -3.04
C ILE A 141 -34.37 8.37 -3.67
N GLU A 142 -35.43 7.82 -3.09
CA GLU A 142 -36.82 8.02 -3.54
C GLU A 142 -37.24 9.51 -3.46
N LEU A 143 -36.83 10.23 -2.42
CA LEU A 143 -37.08 11.67 -2.31
C LEU A 143 -36.37 12.47 -3.42
N LEU A 144 -35.14 12.09 -3.77
CA LEU A 144 -34.39 12.75 -4.84
C LEU A 144 -35.02 12.48 -6.22
N ILE A 145 -35.48 11.26 -6.47
CA ILE A 145 -36.20 10.92 -7.71
C ILE A 145 -37.48 11.75 -7.83
N LYS A 146 -38.28 11.82 -6.75
CA LYS A 146 -39.50 12.66 -6.73
C LYS A 146 -39.19 14.13 -6.95
N LEU A 147 -38.08 14.63 -6.41
CA LEU A 147 -37.64 16.01 -6.65
C LEU A 147 -37.31 16.24 -8.14
N PHE A 148 -36.66 15.29 -8.81
CA PHE A 148 -36.40 15.36 -10.26
C PHE A 148 -37.70 15.35 -11.07
N GLU A 149 -38.61 14.42 -10.78
CA GLU A 149 -39.90 14.30 -11.47
C GLU A 149 -40.74 15.57 -11.30
N ALA A 150 -40.74 16.17 -10.11
CA ALA A 150 -41.46 17.42 -9.84
C ALA A 150 -40.84 18.62 -10.57
N GLY A 151 -39.51 18.65 -10.75
CA GLY A 151 -38.80 19.69 -11.48
C GLY A 151 -38.89 19.57 -13.01
N ALA A 152 -39.07 18.36 -13.54
CA ALA A 152 -39.27 18.11 -14.97
C ALA A 152 -40.71 18.40 -15.45
N ALA A 153 -41.68 18.45 -14.53
CA ALA A 153 -43.09 18.71 -14.81
C ALA A 153 -43.46 20.21 -14.85
N GLY A 154 -42.51 21.12 -14.58
CA GLY A 154 -42.69 22.57 -14.61
C GLY A 154 -41.91 23.22 -15.75
#